data_AF-A0A915YPM1-F1
#
_entry.id   AF-A0A915YPM1-F1
#
_cell.length_a   1.000
_cell.length_b   1.000
_cell.length_c   1.000
_cell.angle_alpha   90.00
_cell.angle_beta   90.00
_cell.angle_gamma   90.00
#
_symmetry.space_group_name_H-M   'P 1'
#
loop_
_entity.id
_entity.type
_entity.pdbx_description
1 polymer ?
#
loop_
_entity_poly.entity_id
_entity_poly.type
_entity_poly.pdbx_seq_one_letter_code
_entity_poly.pdbx_strand_id
1 'polypeptide(L)'
;MGEELQTYFNKLLTRIDGLKAVTVTDGDGVILIKSVSNDVSPRVLEPALSTTFSVVSDQASKLADSGSNTGVLLDLGNELKEVTDIIASALSERQVIV
;
A
#
# COMPACT_ATOMS: atom_id res chain seq x y z
N MET A 1 -23.02 11.08 3.14
CA MET A 1 -21.61 11.54 2.91
C MET A 1 -20.58 10.43 3.11
N GLY A 2 -20.34 9.90 4.32
CA GLY A 2 -19.34 8.83 4.52
C GLY A 2 -19.61 7.54 3.73
N GLU A 3 -20.86 7.07 3.73
CA GLU A 3 -21.28 5.88 2.97
C GLU A 3 -21.20 6.06 1.44
N GLU A 4 -21.52 7.26 0.95
CA GLU A 4 -21.40 7.59 -0.49
C GLU A 4 -19.94 7.56 -0.93
N LEU A 5 -19.04 8.12 -0.13
CA LEU A 5 -17.61 8.12 -0.41
C LEU A 5 -17.02 6.70 -0.35
N GLN A 6 -17.45 5.90 0.63
CA GLN A 6 -17.05 4.50 0.71
C GLN A 6 -17.58 3.69 -0.49
N THR A 7 -18.82 3.94 -0.91
CA THR A 7 -19.38 3.33 -2.13
C THR A 7 -18.60 3.72 -3.38
N TYR A 8 -18.18 4.98 -3.48
CA TYR A 8 -17.34 5.44 -4.58
C TYR A 8 -15.97 4.76 -4.58
N PHE A 9 -15.29 4.65 -3.43
CA PHE A 9 -14.01 3.94 -3.33
C PHE A 9 -14.14 2.44 -3.67
N ASN A 10 -15.22 1.79 -3.26
CA ASN A 10 -15.49 0.40 -3.66
C ASN A 10 -15.62 0.26 -5.19
N LYS A 11 -16.22 1.23 -5.87
CA LYS A 11 -16.28 1.27 -7.35
C LYS A 11 -14.91 1.52 -7.98
N LEU A 12 -14.01 2.26 -7.33
CA LEU A 12 -12.64 2.45 -7.83
C LEU A 12 -11.84 1.14 -7.80
N LEU A 13 -11.99 0.33 -6.75
CA LEU A 13 -11.32 -0.96 -6.64
C LEU A 13 -11.68 -1.91 -7.80
N THR A 14 -12.91 -1.84 -8.31
CA THR A 14 -13.34 -2.68 -9.45
C THR A 14 -13.02 -2.06 -10.81
N ARG A 15 -12.81 -0.75 -10.87
CA ARG A 15 -12.53 0.00 -12.11
C ARG A 15 -11.05 0.06 -12.46
N ILE A 16 -10.18 0.12 -11.46
CA ILE A 16 -8.73 0.29 -11.65
C ILE A 16 -8.06 -1.06 -11.41
N ASP A 17 -7.52 -1.64 -12.48
CA ASP A 17 -6.80 -2.90 -12.38
C ASP A 17 -5.56 -2.77 -11.48
N GLY A 18 -5.36 -3.75 -10.61
CA GLY A 18 -4.29 -3.75 -9.61
C GLY A 18 -4.52 -2.87 -8.37
N LEU A 19 -5.58 -2.06 -8.27
CA LEU A 19 -5.85 -1.27 -7.07
C LEU A 19 -6.42 -2.14 -5.93
N LYS A 20 -5.64 -2.34 -4.87
CA LYS A 20 -6.00 -3.25 -3.77
C LYS A 20 -6.63 -2.58 -2.55
N ALA A 21 -6.33 -1.31 -2.31
CA ALA A 21 -6.82 -0.58 -1.16
C ALA A 21 -6.90 0.92 -1.44
N VAL A 22 -7.92 1.57 -0.86
CA VAL A 22 -8.02 3.02 -0.72
C VAL A 22 -8.34 3.30 0.74
N THR A 23 -7.51 4.10 1.38
CA THR A 23 -7.69 4.52 2.78
C THR A 23 -7.64 6.03 2.88
N VAL A 24 -8.47 6.58 3.76
CA VAL A 24 -8.41 7.98 4.17
C VAL A 24 -8.04 7.98 5.65
N THR A 25 -6.91 8.61 5.97
CA THR A 25 -6.38 8.68 7.33
C THR A 25 -6.17 10.11 7.78
N ASP A 26 -6.04 10.31 9.09
CA ASP A 26 -5.41 11.51 9.61
C ASP A 26 -3.87 11.41 9.57
N GLY A 27 -3.19 12.41 10.14
CA GLY A 27 -1.72 12.48 10.18
C GLY A 27 -1.06 11.43 11.09
N ASP A 28 -1.82 10.86 12.03
CA ASP A 28 -1.38 9.83 12.97
C ASP A 28 -1.67 8.41 12.46
N GLY A 29 -2.26 8.29 11.26
CA GLY A 29 -2.57 7.01 10.62
C GLY A 29 -3.88 6.38 11.10
N VAL A 30 -4.73 7.12 11.80
CA VAL A 30 -6.08 6.65 12.16
C VAL A 30 -6.93 6.58 10.89
N ILE A 31 -7.43 5.39 10.58
CA ILE A 31 -8.24 5.16 9.39
C ILE A 31 -9.67 5.65 9.64
N LEU A 32 -10.09 6.65 8.87
CA LEU A 32 -11.45 7.20 8.90
C LEU A 32 -12.37 6.46 7.91
N ILE A 33 -11.85 6.14 6.73
CA ILE A 33 -12.55 5.42 5.67
C ILE A 33 -11.59 4.40 5.04
N LYS A 34 -12.11 3.20 4.76
CA LYS A 34 -11.38 2.18 4.00
C LYS A 34 -12.26 1.44 3.00
N SER A 35 -11.65 1.15 1.87
CA SER A 35 -12.11 0.20 0.87
C SER A 35 -10.94 -0.70 0.54
N VAL A 36 -11.11 -2.00 0.74
CA VAL A 36 -10.04 -2.99 0.58
C VAL A 36 -10.54 -4.20 -0.17
N SER A 37 -9.69 -4.71 -1.06
CA SER A 37 -9.86 -6.00 -1.70
C SER A 37 -9.57 -7.14 -0.72
N ASN A 38 -10.08 -8.34 -1.02
CA ASN A 38 -9.93 -9.50 -0.13
C ASN A 38 -8.50 -10.05 -0.06
N ASP A 39 -7.66 -9.74 -1.04
CA ASP A 39 -6.30 -10.26 -1.19
C ASP A 39 -5.20 -9.25 -0.79
N VAL A 40 -5.58 -8.11 -0.21
CA VAL A 40 -4.61 -7.12 0.27
C VAL A 40 -3.86 -7.63 1.52
N SER A 41 -2.56 -7.37 1.58
CA SER A 41 -1.77 -7.63 2.80
C SER A 41 -2.26 -6.73 3.95
N PRO A 42 -2.49 -7.27 5.16
CA PRO A 42 -2.86 -6.47 6.33
C PRO A 42 -1.86 -5.36 6.67
N ARG A 43 -0.59 -5.53 6.31
CA ARG A 43 0.48 -4.54 6.53
C ARG A 43 0.19 -3.19 5.87
N VAL A 44 -0.58 -3.18 4.77
CA VAL A 44 -0.97 -1.95 4.07
C VAL A 44 -1.91 -1.08 4.92
N LEU A 45 -2.59 -1.68 5.90
CA LEU A 45 -3.52 -1.00 6.80
C LEU A 45 -2.89 -0.67 8.16
N GLU A 46 -1.61 -1.01 8.36
CA GLU A 46 -0.92 -0.65 9.59
C GLU A 46 -0.70 0.87 9.62
N PRO A 47 -1.01 1.55 10.75
CA PRO A 47 -0.83 2.99 10.87
C PRO A 47 0.59 3.48 10.53
N ALA A 48 1.60 2.63 10.77
CA ALA A 48 3.00 2.90 10.45
C ALA A 48 3.23 3.28 8.97
N LEU A 49 2.46 2.68 8.05
CA LEU A 49 2.60 3.01 6.63
C LEU A 49 2.06 4.42 6.34
N SER A 50 0.89 4.78 6.89
CA SER A 50 0.29 6.09 6.71
C SER A 50 1.06 7.20 7.41
N THR A 51 1.57 6.97 8.63
CA THR A 51 2.38 7.97 9.36
C THR A 51 3.72 8.24 8.69
N THR A 52 4.27 7.26 7.96
CA THR A 52 5.47 7.47 7.13
C THR A 52 5.25 8.59 6.12
N PHE A 53 4.06 8.69 5.51
CA PHE A 53 3.74 9.79 4.59
C PHE A 53 3.83 11.16 5.28
N SER A 54 3.30 11.30 6.51
CA SER A 54 3.34 12.57 7.27
C SER A 54 4.78 13.07 7.44
N VAL A 55 5.69 12.18 7.85
CA VAL A 55 7.11 12.52 8.06
C VAL A 55 7.80 12.83 6.73
N VAL A 56 7.60 11.99 5.71
CA VAL A 56 8.21 12.18 4.39
C VAL A 56 7.73 13.48 3.76
N SER A 57 6.46 13.82 3.89
CA SER A 57 5.88 15.04 3.32
C SER A 57 6.47 16.30 3.95
N ASP A 58 6.69 16.32 5.27
CA ASP A 58 7.36 17.44 5.96
C ASP A 58 8.80 17.63 5.45
N GLN A 59 9.55 16.53 5.26
CA GLN A 59 10.93 16.63 4.75
C GLN A 59 10.97 17.00 3.27
N ALA A 60 10.11 16.41 2.44
CA ALA A 60 10.04 16.70 1.01
C ALA A 60 9.68 18.17 0.74
N SER A 61 8.79 18.75 1.56
CA SER A 61 8.41 20.16 1.47
C SER A 61 9.58 21.13 1.71
N LYS A 62 10.67 20.68 2.35
CA LYS A 62 11.89 21.49 2.55
C LYS A 62 12.84 21.45 1.35
N LEU A 63 12.69 20.44 0.49
CA LEU A 63 13.55 20.23 -0.69
C LEU A 63 12.97 20.86 -1.95
N ALA A 64 11.67 21.10 -2.00
CA ALA A 64 11.00 21.69 -3.15
C ALA A 64 10.99 23.22 -3.08
N ASP A 65 11.46 23.89 -4.12
CA ASP A 65 11.35 25.37 -4.29
C ASP A 65 9.89 25.85 -4.44
N SER A 66 8.94 24.93 -4.58
CA SER A 66 7.53 25.17 -4.87
C SER A 66 6.61 24.78 -3.70
N GLY A 67 6.75 25.43 -2.54
CA GLY A 67 5.80 25.30 -1.44
C GLY A 67 5.67 23.88 -0.85
N SER A 68 4.46 23.48 -0.45
CA SER A 68 4.21 22.21 0.24
C SER A 68 4.15 21.00 -0.69
N ASN A 69 4.67 19.86 -0.23
CA ASN A 69 4.55 18.58 -0.92
C ASN A 69 3.08 18.13 -1.06
N THR A 70 2.73 17.62 -2.23
CA THR A 70 1.34 17.22 -2.58
C THR A 70 1.15 15.71 -2.69
N GLY A 71 2.23 14.92 -2.76
CA GLY A 71 2.13 13.48 -2.91
C GLY A 71 3.46 12.76 -2.83
N VAL A 72 3.43 11.48 -2.51
CA VAL A 72 4.60 10.59 -2.49
C VAL A 72 4.21 9.30 -3.20
N LEU A 73 5.04 8.85 -4.13
CA LEU A 73 4.91 7.55 -4.79
C LEU A 73 6.02 6.64 -4.24
N LEU A 74 5.63 5.49 -3.68
CA LEU A 74 6.53 4.50 -3.13
C LEU A 74 6.43 3.22 -3.95
N ASP A 75 7.53 2.84 -4.60
CA ASP A 75 7.70 1.49 -5.12
C ASP A 75 8.49 0.68 -4.09
N LEU A 76 7.81 -0.25 -3.42
CA LEU A 76 8.41 -1.05 -2.36
C LEU A 76 9.15 -2.28 -2.91
N GLY A 77 9.01 -2.58 -4.21
CA GLY A 77 9.60 -3.76 -4.84
C GLY A 77 9.35 -5.06 -4.07
N ASN A 78 10.13 -6.08 -4.41
CA ASN A 78 10.32 -7.23 -3.53
C ASN A 78 11.76 -7.71 -3.75
N GLU A 79 12.72 -7.01 -3.14
CA GLU A 79 14.16 -7.28 -3.30
C GLU A 79 14.53 -8.72 -2.93
N LEU A 80 13.77 -9.33 -2.02
CA LEU A 80 13.98 -10.72 -1.62
C LEU A 80 13.33 -11.72 -2.57
N LYS A 81 12.44 -11.30 -3.47
CA LYS A 81 11.68 -12.18 -4.36
C LYS A 81 12.60 -13.09 -5.16
N GLU A 82 13.64 -12.51 -5.77
CA GLU A 82 14.60 -13.25 -6.59
C GLU A 82 15.29 -14.37 -5.79
N VAL A 83 15.68 -14.08 -4.55
CA VAL A 83 16.31 -15.08 -3.65
C VAL A 83 15.29 -16.11 -3.17
N THR A 84 14.08 -15.68 -2.82
CA THR A 84 13.03 -16.59 -2.31
C THR A 84 12.45 -17.48 -3.39
N ASP A 85 12.40 -17.04 -4.65
CA ASP A 85 11.91 -17.84 -5.78
C ASP A 85 12.82 -19.04 -6.05
N ILE A 86 14.14 -18.86 -5.92
CA ILE A 86 15.12 -19.95 -6.03
C ILE A 86 14.87 -21.02 -4.95
N ILE A 87 14.69 -20.58 -3.70
CA ILE A 87 14.44 -21.48 -2.57
C ILE A 87 13.10 -22.20 -2.75
N ALA A 88 12.05 -21.47 -3.15
CA ALA A 88 10.72 -22.03 -3.39
C ALA A 88 10.74 -23.09 -4.50
N SER A 89 11.48 -22.85 -5.58
CA SER A 89 11.63 -23.80 -6.69
C SER A 89 12.39 -25.07 -6.27
N ALA A 90 13.47 -24.93 -5.50
CA ALA A 90 14.21 -26.09 -4.98
C ALA A 90 13.39 -26.95 -4.00
N LEU A 91 12.48 -26.33 -3.24
CA LEU A 91 11.59 -27.02 -2.32
C LEU A 91 10.46 -27.78 -3.03
N SER A 92 9.92 -27.24 -4.12
CA SER A 92 8.85 -27.89 -4.89
C SER A 92 9.34 -29.10 -5.69
N GLU A 93 10.55 -29.04 -6.25
CA GLU A 93 11.18 -30.18 -6.93
C GLU A 93 11.42 -31.39 -6.00
N ARG A 94 11.68 -31.14 -4.71
CA ARG A 94 11.85 -32.21 -3.71
C ARG A 94 10.55 -32.92 -3.32
N GLN A 95 9.38 -32.30 -3.48
CA GLN A 95 8.10 -32.94 -3.15
C GLN A 95 7.60 -33.91 -4.23
N VAL A 96 8.18 -33.90 -5.44
CA VAL A 96 7.78 -34.80 -6.55
C VAL A 96 8.45 -36.18 -6.46
N ILE A 97 9.43 -36.37 -5.56
CA ILE A 97 10.26 -37.59 -5.47
C ILE A 97 9.82 -38.53 -4.32
N VAL A 98 8.63 -38.34 -3.73
CA VAL A 98 8.08 -39.26 -2.71
C VAL A 98 6.76 -39.87 -3.17
#